data_AF-A0A3B1A1B6-F1
#
_entry.id   AF-A0A3B1A1B6-F1
#
_cell.length_a   1.000
_cell.length_b   1.000
_cell.length_c   1.000
_cell.angle_alpha   90.00
_cell.angle_beta   90.00
_cell.angle_gamma   90.00
#
_symmetry.space_group_name_H-M   'P 1'
#
loop_
_entity.id
_entity.type
_entity.pdbx_description
1 polymer ?
#
loop_
_entity_poly.entity_id
_entity_poly.type
_entity_poly.pdbx_seq_one_letter_code
_entity_poly.pdbx_strand_id
1 'polypeptide(L)'
;MSNERLLKRIKQWNMRQVPAADHNVYIESVLADLSMLYNTQHGTALIDDAYGLPDFTNIFNNLTPPDIDMMQRAIMDTTNRFEPRLKSVTVNHEDRKNEFGLLRFTVSAQLMYLDGLSPLNYSVLLNGDGSVAIEVK
;
A
#
# COMPACT_ATOMS: atom_id res chain seq x y z
N MET A 1 20.69 32.04 -33.14
CA MET A 1 19.31 31.51 -32.99
C MET A 1 19.29 29.97 -32.94
N SER A 2 19.93 29.32 -31.96
CA SER A 2 20.02 27.84 -31.87
C SER A 2 19.42 27.23 -30.59
N ASN A 3 19.13 28.06 -29.57
CA ASN A 3 18.71 27.58 -28.25
C ASN A 3 17.22 27.19 -28.17
N GLU A 4 16.38 27.68 -29.08
CA GLU A 4 14.94 27.37 -29.06
C GLU A 4 14.64 25.91 -29.43
N ARG A 5 15.49 25.27 -30.26
CA ARG A 5 15.28 23.89 -30.71
C ARG A 5 15.71 22.83 -29.70
N LEU A 6 16.58 23.18 -28.75
CA LEU A 6 16.99 22.27 -27.68
C LEU A 6 15.91 22.21 -26.60
N LEU A 7 15.46 23.37 -26.12
CA LEU A 7 14.42 23.47 -25.09
C LEU A 7 13.11 22.83 -25.54
N LYS A 8 12.72 23.02 -26.82
CA LYS A 8 11.53 22.38 -27.39
C LYS A 8 11.65 20.84 -27.42
N ARG A 9 12.86 20.32 -27.62
CA ARG A 9 13.15 18.87 -27.69
C ARG A 9 13.23 18.22 -26.32
N ILE A 10 13.78 18.93 -25.32
CA ILE A 10 13.73 18.50 -23.91
C ILE A 10 12.28 18.45 -23.42
N LYS A 11 11.47 19.47 -23.75
CA LYS A 11 10.03 19.48 -23.44
C LYS A 11 9.30 18.33 -24.13
N GLN A 12 9.67 18.00 -25.37
CA GLN A 12 9.09 16.90 -26.14
C GLN A 12 9.56 15.51 -25.65
N TRP A 13 10.75 15.41 -25.05
CA TRP A 13 11.20 14.20 -24.33
C TRP A 13 10.48 14.00 -23.00
N ASN A 14 10.22 15.07 -22.23
CA ASN A 14 9.35 15.00 -21.04
C ASN A 14 7.88 14.68 -21.39
N MET A 15 7.46 14.93 -22.63
CA MET A 15 6.11 14.62 -23.12
C MET A 15 5.99 13.26 -23.81
N ARG A 16 7.08 12.47 -23.91
CA ARG A 16 6.93 11.07 -24.30
C ARG A 16 6.14 10.39 -23.20
N GLN A 17 4.91 10.00 -23.51
CA GLN A 17 4.09 9.14 -22.68
C GLN A 17 4.97 7.99 -22.20
N VAL A 18 5.22 7.95 -20.90
CA VAL A 18 5.87 6.82 -20.26
C VAL A 18 5.03 5.61 -20.59
N PRO A 19 5.59 4.57 -21.25
CA PRO A 19 4.80 3.43 -21.68
C PRO A 19 4.01 2.87 -20.50
N ALA A 20 2.75 2.51 -20.70
CA ALA A 20 1.90 1.94 -19.64
C ALA A 20 2.54 0.71 -18.95
N ALA A 21 3.47 0.03 -19.64
CA ALA A 21 4.30 -1.02 -19.07
C ALA A 21 5.12 -0.55 -17.85
N ASP A 22 5.70 0.65 -17.89
CA ASP A 22 6.50 1.18 -16.77
C ASP A 22 5.62 1.53 -15.57
N HIS A 23 4.36 1.95 -15.79
CA HIS A 23 3.42 2.24 -14.72
C HIS A 23 2.95 0.99 -13.99
N ASN A 24 2.63 -0.08 -14.72
CA ASN A 24 2.21 -1.35 -14.11
C ASN A 24 3.37 -1.99 -13.34
N VAL A 25 4.58 -2.02 -13.91
CA VAL A 25 5.78 -2.52 -13.21
C VAL A 25 6.05 -1.71 -11.93
N TYR A 26 5.82 -0.40 -11.95
CA TYR A 26 5.94 0.44 -10.76
C TYR A 26 4.89 0.09 -9.70
N ILE A 27 3.63 -0.11 -10.07
CA ILE A 27 2.58 -0.56 -9.15
C ILE A 27 2.94 -1.92 -8.56
N GLU A 28 3.38 -2.88 -9.38
CA GLU A 28 3.81 -4.21 -8.93
C GLU A 28 4.94 -4.14 -7.91
N SER A 29 5.93 -3.27 -8.13
CA SER A 29 7.00 -3.04 -7.16
C SER A 29 6.47 -2.51 -5.83
N VAL A 30 5.57 -1.53 -5.86
CA VAL A 30 4.96 -0.98 -4.64
C VAL A 30 4.15 -2.04 -3.89
N LEU A 31 3.39 -2.87 -4.60
CA LEU A 31 2.62 -3.95 -4.00
C LEU A 31 3.50 -5.04 -3.41
N ALA A 32 4.64 -5.35 -4.05
CA ALA A 32 5.62 -6.29 -3.50
C ALA A 32 6.24 -5.76 -2.20
N ASP A 33 6.61 -4.48 -2.17
CA ASP A 33 7.17 -3.82 -0.98
C ASP A 33 6.14 -3.77 0.16
N LEU A 34 4.88 -3.44 -0.14
CA LEU A 34 3.77 -3.49 0.81
C LEU A 34 3.51 -4.90 1.35
N SER A 35 3.58 -5.93 0.50
CA SER A 35 3.40 -7.31 0.91
C SER A 35 4.48 -7.72 1.90
N MET A 36 5.74 -7.35 1.64
CA MET A 36 6.84 -7.57 2.57
C MET A 36 6.66 -6.80 3.88
N LEU A 37 6.26 -5.52 3.79
CA LEU A 37 6.00 -4.67 4.95
C LEU A 37 4.91 -5.28 5.86
N TYR A 38 3.77 -5.66 5.30
CA TYR A 38 2.66 -6.19 6.11
C TYR A 38 2.90 -7.58 6.67
N ASN A 39 3.73 -8.40 6.02
CA ASN A 39 4.13 -9.70 6.55
C ASN A 39 5.31 -9.61 7.54
N THR A 40 5.86 -8.43 7.78
CA THR A 40 6.89 -8.23 8.79
C THR A 40 6.23 -7.88 10.13
N GLN A 41 6.68 -8.48 11.22
CA GLN A 41 6.17 -8.21 12.56
C GLN A 41 7.03 -7.13 13.25
N HIS A 42 6.40 -6.23 14.02
CA HIS A 42 7.15 -5.25 14.83
C HIS A 42 8.28 -5.90 15.66
N GLY A 43 9.41 -5.21 15.76
CA GLY A 43 10.60 -5.67 16.50
C GLY A 43 11.43 -6.75 15.79
N THR A 44 11.04 -7.21 14.60
CA THR A 44 11.83 -8.18 13.82
C THR A 44 12.85 -7.52 12.89
N ALA A 45 12.60 -6.27 12.48
CA ALA A 45 13.52 -5.54 11.62
C ALA A 45 14.53 -4.75 12.45
N LEU A 46 15.82 -4.92 12.16
CA LEU A 46 16.91 -4.22 12.87
C LEU A 46 16.95 -2.70 12.61
N ILE A 47 16.22 -2.24 11.59
CA ILE A 47 16.25 -0.83 11.15
C ILE A 47 15.35 0.07 12.00
N ASP A 48 14.23 -0.46 12.50
CA ASP A 48 13.21 0.27 13.23
C ASP A 48 12.28 -0.73 13.92
N ASP A 49 12.11 -0.62 15.24
CA ASP A 49 11.25 -1.52 16.02
C ASP A 49 9.77 -1.45 15.59
N ALA A 50 9.36 -0.33 15.00
CA ALA A 50 8.01 -0.12 14.51
C ALA A 50 7.83 -0.53 13.04
N TYR A 51 8.82 -1.14 12.40
CA TYR A 51 8.69 -1.63 11.03
C TYR A 51 7.82 -2.89 10.97
N GLY A 52 6.82 -2.85 10.09
CA GLY A 52 5.89 -3.94 9.88
C GLY A 52 4.52 -3.71 10.51
N LEU A 53 3.74 -4.76 10.68
CA LEU A 53 2.47 -4.71 11.41
C LEU A 53 2.61 -5.27 12.83
N PRO A 54 1.75 -4.82 13.77
CA PRO A 54 1.58 -5.47 15.06
C PRO A 54 1.10 -6.91 14.91
N ASP A 55 1.35 -7.73 15.92
CA ASP A 55 0.77 -9.08 15.97
C ASP A 55 -0.76 -9.01 16.14
N PHE A 56 -1.48 -9.54 15.15
CA PHE A 56 -2.94 -9.60 15.17
C PHE A 56 -3.50 -11.01 15.41
N THR A 57 -2.63 -12.02 15.56
CA THR A 57 -3.02 -13.44 15.67
C THR A 57 -4.01 -13.68 16.83
N ASN A 58 -3.81 -12.98 17.95
CA ASN A 58 -4.65 -13.15 19.14
C ASN A 58 -6.05 -12.53 19.02
N ILE A 59 -6.26 -11.64 18.04
CA ILE A 59 -7.48 -10.82 17.94
C ILE A 59 -8.61 -11.59 17.22
N PHE A 60 -8.25 -12.55 16.36
CA PHE A 60 -9.23 -13.37 15.62
C PHE A 60 -10.14 -14.21 16.51
N ASN A 61 -9.73 -14.52 17.75
CA ASN A 61 -10.53 -15.33 18.67
C ASN A 61 -11.76 -14.57 19.23
N ASN A 62 -11.67 -13.25 19.37
CA ASN A 62 -12.70 -12.40 19.98
C ASN A 62 -12.77 -11.03 19.29
N LEU A 63 -13.05 -11.01 17.99
CA LEU A 63 -13.08 -9.77 17.21
C LEU A 63 -14.14 -8.79 17.75
N THR A 64 -13.71 -7.65 18.28
CA THR A 64 -14.61 -6.55 18.66
C THR A 64 -14.46 -5.34 17.73
N PRO A 65 -15.47 -4.45 17.63
CA PRO A 65 -15.34 -3.24 16.79
C PRO A 65 -14.10 -2.37 17.10
N PRO A 66 -13.71 -2.16 18.38
CA PRO A 66 -12.47 -1.47 18.71
C PRO A 66 -11.20 -2.14 18.15
N ASP A 67 -11.19 -3.47 18.02
CA ASP A 67 -10.05 -4.19 17.48
C ASP A 67 -9.90 -3.95 15.97
N ILE A 68 -11.02 -3.92 15.25
CA ILE A 68 -11.05 -3.58 13.82
C ILE A 68 -10.53 -2.16 13.61
N ASP A 69 -10.99 -1.20 14.42
CA ASP A 69 -10.51 0.18 14.38
C ASP A 69 -9.00 0.27 14.64
N MET A 70 -8.49 -0.52 15.59
CA MET A 70 -7.06 -0.60 15.89
C MET A 70 -6.26 -1.15 14.70
N MET A 71 -6.73 -2.24 14.06
CA MET A 71 -6.09 -2.79 12.87
C MET A 71 -6.09 -1.79 11.71
N GLN A 72 -7.21 -1.11 11.46
CA GLN A 72 -7.29 -0.09 10.41
C GLN A 72 -6.27 1.03 10.62
N ARG A 73 -6.14 1.52 11.85
CA ARG A 73 -5.15 2.55 12.21
C ARG A 73 -3.72 2.03 12.05
N ALA A 74 -3.45 0.82 12.52
CA ALA A 74 -2.13 0.21 12.39
C ALA A 74 -1.70 0.05 10.93
N ILE A 75 -2.59 -0.44 10.06
CA ILE A 75 -2.33 -0.52 8.61
C ILE A 75 -2.06 0.89 8.07
N MET A 76 -2.96 1.85 8.32
CA MET A 76 -2.83 3.22 7.84
C MET A 76 -1.53 3.90 8.28
N ASP A 77 -1.16 3.81 9.55
CA ASP A 77 0.01 4.44 10.13
C ASP A 77 1.30 3.80 9.59
N THR A 78 1.31 2.48 9.45
CA THR A 78 2.44 1.72 8.88
C THR A 78 2.64 2.09 7.41
N THR A 79 1.58 2.11 6.61
CA THR A 79 1.66 2.53 5.20
C THR A 79 2.16 3.96 5.07
N ASN A 80 1.61 4.90 5.85
CA ASN A 80 2.01 6.30 5.78
C ASN A 80 3.47 6.53 6.20
N ARG A 81 3.98 5.74 7.14
CA ARG A 81 5.35 5.87 7.64
C ARG A 81 6.38 5.26 6.70
N PHE A 82 6.13 4.06 6.18
CA PHE A 82 7.14 3.29 5.45
C PHE A 82 6.96 3.29 3.94
N GLU A 83 5.78 3.66 3.43
CA GLU A 83 5.54 3.80 1.98
C GLU A 83 5.29 5.25 1.57
N PRO A 84 6.34 6.10 1.49
CA PRO A 84 6.21 7.53 1.18
C PRO A 84 5.68 7.80 -0.23
N ARG A 85 5.72 6.79 -1.11
CA ARG A 85 5.16 6.82 -2.47
C ARG A 85 3.63 6.89 -2.45
N LEU A 86 2.99 6.41 -1.39
CA LEU A 86 1.54 6.49 -1.21
C LEU A 86 1.18 7.73 -0.39
N LYS A 87 0.15 8.43 -0.83
CA LYS A 87 -0.42 9.62 -0.18
C LYS A 87 -1.90 9.41 0.07
N SER A 88 -2.45 10.14 1.05
CA SER A 88 -3.89 10.14 1.35
C SER A 88 -4.45 8.73 1.58
N VAL A 89 -3.71 7.90 2.31
CA VAL A 89 -4.08 6.50 2.59
C VAL A 89 -5.33 6.46 3.46
N THR A 90 -6.35 5.74 3.01
CA THR A 90 -7.59 5.47 3.74
C THR A 90 -7.80 3.96 3.80
N VAL A 91 -8.14 3.43 4.97
CA VAL A 91 -8.33 1.99 5.20
C VAL A 91 -9.74 1.73 5.72
N ASN A 92 -10.50 0.89 5.03
CA ASN A 92 -11.88 0.53 5.38
C ASN A 92 -12.00 -0.99 5.57
N HIS A 93 -12.62 -1.43 6.66
CA HIS A 93 -12.94 -2.85 6.85
C HIS A 93 -14.17 -3.25 6.01
N GLU A 94 -14.05 -4.34 5.25
CA GLU A 94 -15.18 -4.96 4.54
C GLU A 94 -15.68 -6.16 5.33
N ASP A 95 -16.84 -6.01 6.00
CA ASP A 95 -17.50 -7.13 6.68
C ASP A 95 -18.17 -8.07 5.66
N ARG A 96 -17.50 -9.17 5.33
CA ARG A 96 -18.03 -10.26 4.51
C ARG A 96 -18.47 -11.42 5.39
N LYS A 97 -19.79 -11.49 5.62
CA LYS A 97 -20.47 -12.50 6.45
C LYS A 97 -20.19 -13.98 6.12
N ASN A 98 -19.51 -14.28 5.01
CA ASN A 98 -19.24 -15.64 4.54
C ASN A 98 -17.74 -16.04 4.60
N GLU A 99 -16.85 -15.16 5.06
CA GLU A 99 -15.41 -15.44 5.16
C GLU A 99 -15.03 -15.65 6.64
N PHE A 100 -14.94 -16.92 7.08
CA PHE A 100 -14.50 -17.24 8.45
C PHE A 100 -12.98 -17.23 8.56
N GLY A 101 -12.43 -16.53 9.55
CA GLY A 101 -10.98 -16.50 9.80
C GLY A 101 -10.18 -15.65 8.81
N LEU A 102 -10.85 -14.79 8.04
CA LEU A 102 -10.26 -13.85 7.10
C LEU A 102 -10.85 -12.47 7.34
N LEU A 103 -9.98 -11.48 7.55
CA LEU A 103 -10.38 -10.07 7.61
C LEU A 103 -9.93 -9.37 6.34
N ARG A 104 -10.83 -8.60 5.75
CA ARG A 104 -10.58 -7.87 4.52
C ARG A 104 -10.63 -6.37 4.79
N PHE A 105 -9.56 -5.69 4.42
CA PHE A 105 -9.47 -4.23 4.47
C PHE A 105 -9.26 -3.69 3.06
N THR A 106 -10.10 -2.75 2.63
CA THR A 106 -9.86 -1.99 1.41
C THR A 106 -8.99 -0.79 1.72
N VAL A 107 -7.88 -0.66 1.00
CA VAL A 107 -6.99 0.49 1.07
C VAL A 107 -7.13 1.31 -0.20
N SER A 108 -7.43 2.59 -0.02
CA SER A 108 -7.48 3.59 -1.08
C SER A 108 -6.38 4.62 -0.84
N ALA A 109 -5.53 4.84 -1.83
CA ALA A 109 -4.43 5.79 -1.74
C ALA A 109 -4.17 6.48 -3.09
N GLN A 110 -3.36 7.53 -3.05
CA GLN A 110 -2.81 8.18 -4.24
C GLN A 110 -1.34 7.81 -4.37
N LEU A 111 -0.99 7.08 -5.42
CA LEU A 111 0.37 6.72 -5.76
C LEU A 111 1.05 7.87 -6.50
N MET A 112 2.17 8.34 -5.95
CA MET A 112 3.05 9.31 -6.60
C MET A 112 3.87 8.58 -7.66
N TYR A 113 3.70 8.99 -8.92
CA TYR A 113 4.44 8.45 -10.06
C TYR A 113 4.85 9.57 -11.00
N LEU A 114 6.15 9.69 -11.28
CA LEU A 114 6.74 10.81 -12.02
C LEU A 114 6.35 12.14 -11.37
N ASP A 115 5.50 12.94 -12.03
CA ASP A 115 4.98 14.22 -11.54
C ASP A 115 3.46 14.20 -11.29
N GLY A 116 2.85 13.00 -11.22
CA GLY A 116 1.40 12.81 -11.10
C GLY A 116 0.98 11.98 -9.90
N LEU A 117 -0.28 12.15 -9.50
CA LEU A 117 -0.97 11.30 -8.53
C LEU A 117 -1.91 10.36 -9.29
N SER A 118 -1.69 9.06 -9.15
CA SER A 118 -2.56 8.01 -9.70
C SER A 118 -3.34 7.35 -8.56
N PRO A 119 -4.66 7.15 -8.67
CA PRO A 119 -5.40 6.40 -7.64
C PRO A 119 -4.95 4.94 -7.64
N LEU A 120 -4.63 4.41 -6.45
CA LEU A 120 -4.33 3.00 -6.24
C LEU A 120 -5.30 2.45 -5.19
N ASN A 121 -6.03 1.41 -5.56
CA ASN A 121 -6.93 0.69 -4.68
C ASN A 121 -6.52 -0.78 -4.62
N TYR A 122 -6.36 -1.30 -3.41
CA TYR A 122 -6.05 -2.70 -3.18
C TYR A 122 -6.74 -3.19 -1.91
N SER A 123 -6.86 -4.49 -1.76
CA SER A 123 -7.37 -5.14 -0.56
C SER A 123 -6.21 -5.78 0.18
N VAL A 124 -6.21 -5.63 1.50
CA VAL A 124 -5.35 -6.34 2.44
C VAL A 124 -6.19 -7.43 3.09
N LEU A 125 -5.75 -8.67 2.92
CA LEU A 125 -6.33 -9.87 3.45
C LEU A 125 -5.49 -10.34 4.63
N LEU A 126 -6.04 -10.28 5.83
CA LEU A 126 -5.39 -10.79 7.03
C LEU A 126 -6.03 -12.13 7.39
N ASN A 127 -5.21 -13.18 7.41
CA ASN A 127 -5.63 -14.51 7.81
C ASN A 127 -5.47 -14.69 9.33
N GLY A 128 -6.23 -15.63 9.90
CA GLY A 128 -6.13 -15.96 11.33
C GLY A 128 -4.78 -16.53 11.78
N ASP A 129 -3.88 -16.90 10.87
CA ASP A 129 -2.51 -17.32 11.15
C ASP A 129 -1.51 -16.15 11.17
N GLY A 130 -1.98 -14.92 10.97
CA GLY A 130 -1.16 -13.71 10.93
C GLY A 130 -0.56 -13.39 9.55
N SER A 131 -0.76 -14.26 8.54
CA SER A 131 -0.29 -13.97 7.19
C SER A 131 -1.13 -12.90 6.51
N VAL A 132 -0.47 -12.06 5.70
CA VAL A 132 -1.12 -10.98 4.96
C VAL A 132 -0.98 -11.21 3.46
N ALA A 133 -2.10 -11.15 2.73
CA ALA A 133 -2.13 -11.14 1.28
C ALA A 133 -2.66 -9.80 0.75
N ILE A 134 -2.20 -9.40 -0.44
CA ILE A 134 -2.64 -8.17 -1.11
C ILE A 134 -3.31 -8.55 -2.42
N GLU A 135 -4.52 -8.02 -2.67
CA GLU A 135 -5.27 -8.20 -3.91
C GLU A 135 -5.53 -6.85 -4.57
N VAL A 136 -5.20 -6.71 -5.86
CA VAL A 136 -5.53 -5.49 -6.63
C VAL A 136 -6.99 -5.55 -7.06
N LYS A 137 -7.70 -4.42 -6.96
CA LYS A 137 -9.11 -4.29 -7.35
C LYS A 137 -9.28 -3.79 -8.78
#